data_AF-A0A3R6M1E1-F1
#
_entry.id   AF-A0A3R6M1E1-F1
#
_cell.length_a   1.000
_cell.length_b   1.000
_cell.length_c   1.000
_cell.angle_alpha   90.00
_cell.angle_beta   90.00
_cell.angle_gamma   90.00
#
_symmetry.space_group_name_H-M   'P 1'
#
loop_
_entity.id
_entity.type
_entity.pdbx_description
1 polymer ?
#
loop_
_entity_poly.entity_id
_entity_poly.type
_entity_poly.pdbx_seq_one_letter_code
_entity_poly.pdbx_strand_id
1 'polypeptide(L)'
;MKHEYDSDKLISSNKKLLSWEELLEKGALLKEAIHRLSLMPGMPYLVTKSCTDGTFQKGDVIFLEPENDIFCPKTGRRISPGQCSQDNLDFECTSANQSD
;
A
#
# COMPACT_ATOMS: atom_id res chain seq x y z
N MET A 1 45.31 -0.46 -27.38
CA MET A 1 44.48 -0.04 -26.25
C MET A 1 43.16 -0.80 -26.35
N LYS A 2 42.95 -1.83 -25.52
CA LYS A 2 41.68 -2.58 -25.50
C LYS A 2 40.79 -1.88 -24.47
N HIS A 3 39.70 -1.24 -24.90
CA HIS A 3 38.69 -0.74 -23.98
C HIS A 3 37.82 -1.92 -23.56
N GLU A 4 38.06 -2.39 -22.36
CA GLU A 4 37.22 -3.33 -21.65
C GLU A 4 35.98 -2.54 -21.19
N TYR A 5 34.83 -2.84 -21.78
CA TYR A 5 33.55 -2.35 -21.28
C TYR A 5 33.30 -3.09 -19.97
N ASP A 6 33.45 -2.38 -18.86
CA ASP A 6 33.14 -2.89 -17.53
C ASP A 6 31.65 -3.20 -17.48
N SER A 7 31.39 -4.50 -17.52
CA SER A 7 30.10 -5.13 -17.69
C SER A 7 29.18 -4.70 -16.55
N ASP A 8 27.98 -4.29 -16.93
CA ASP A 8 26.76 -4.30 -16.14
C ASP A 8 26.93 -4.77 -14.70
N LYS A 9 27.17 -3.82 -13.79
CA LYS A 9 26.81 -3.99 -12.39
C LYS A 9 25.29 -3.97 -12.30
N LEU A 10 24.66 -5.02 -12.84
CA LEU A 10 23.31 -5.42 -12.52
C LEU A 10 23.31 -5.66 -11.02
N ILE A 11 22.86 -4.64 -10.28
CA ILE A 11 22.34 -4.83 -8.94
C ILE A 11 21.14 -5.74 -9.14
N SER A 12 21.40 -7.05 -9.14
CA SER A 12 20.43 -8.12 -9.07
C SER A 12 19.76 -7.95 -7.70
N SER A 13 18.83 -7.00 -7.63
CA SER A 13 17.82 -6.97 -6.60
C SER A 13 17.07 -8.27 -6.77
N ASN A 14 17.41 -9.25 -5.93
CA ASN A 14 16.78 -10.55 -5.86
C ASN A 14 15.37 -10.34 -5.29
N LYS A 15 14.54 -9.58 -6.02
CA LYS A 15 13.14 -9.36 -5.72
C LYS A 15 12.47 -10.68 -6.03
N LYS A 16 12.34 -11.53 -5.01
CA LYS A 16 11.53 -12.73 -5.09
C LYS A 16 10.18 -12.31 -5.66
N LEU A 17 9.92 -12.72 -6.89
CA LEU A 17 8.63 -12.49 -7.51
C LEU A 17 7.61 -13.31 -6.71
N LEU A 18 6.49 -12.69 -6.40
CA LEU A 18 5.37 -13.40 -5.78
C LEU A 18 4.86 -14.45 -6.77
N SER A 19 4.46 -15.61 -6.25
CA SER A 19 3.71 -16.57 -7.05
C SER A 19 2.35 -16.00 -7.43
N TRP A 20 1.71 -16.59 -8.43
CA TRP A 20 0.35 -16.19 -8.81
C TRP A 20 -0.64 -16.38 -7.67
N GLU A 21 -0.50 -17.45 -6.90
CA GLU A 21 -1.33 -17.73 -5.72
C GLU A 21 -1.14 -16.66 -4.65
N GLU A 22 0.10 -16.28 -4.34
CA GLU A 22 0.39 -15.22 -3.35
C GLU A 22 -0.20 -13.86 -3.78
N LEU A 23 -0.14 -13.53 -5.07
CA LEU A 23 -0.75 -12.31 -5.60
C LEU A 23 -2.27 -12.31 -5.48
N LEU A 24 -2.91 -13.44 -5.76
CA LEU A 24 -4.37 -13.59 -5.65
C LEU A 24 -4.83 -13.47 -4.19
N GLU A 25 -4.11 -14.10 -3.27
CA GLU A 25 -4.41 -14.02 -1.83
C GLU A 25 -4.30 -12.58 -1.32
N LYS A 26 -3.18 -11.90 -1.64
CA LYS A 26 -2.99 -10.50 -1.24
C LYS A 26 -4.02 -9.56 -1.86
N GLY A 27 -4.37 -9.77 -3.13
CA GLY A 27 -5.43 -9.01 -3.79
C GLY A 27 -6.80 -9.21 -3.15
N ALA A 28 -7.12 -10.43 -2.70
CA ALA A 28 -8.36 -10.72 -1.98
C ALA A 28 -8.41 -9.99 -0.62
N LEU A 29 -7.31 -10.00 0.14
CA LEU A 29 -7.19 -9.28 1.41
C LEU A 29 -7.42 -7.78 1.25
N LEU A 30 -6.80 -7.16 0.23
CA LEU A 30 -6.99 -5.74 -0.05
C LEU A 30 -8.44 -5.41 -0.40
N LYS A 31 -9.05 -6.23 -1.27
CA LYS A 31 -10.45 -6.06 -1.66
C LYS A 31 -11.39 -6.16 -0.46
N GLU A 32 -11.15 -7.12 0.43
CA GLU A 32 -11.91 -7.26 1.67
C GLU A 32 -11.75 -6.03 2.57
N ALA A 33 -10.52 -5.53 2.75
CA ALA A 33 -10.26 -4.34 3.56
C ALA A 33 -10.96 -3.09 2.99
N ILE A 34 -10.88 -2.87 1.68
CA ILE A 34 -11.59 -1.77 0.99
C ILE A 34 -13.10 -1.87 1.24
N HIS A 35 -13.67 -3.07 1.13
CA HIS A 35 -15.10 -3.28 1.36
C HIS A 35 -15.49 -3.07 2.83
N ARG A 36 -14.74 -3.67 3.76
CA ARG A 36 -14.96 -3.55 5.22
C ARG A 36 -14.91 -2.10 5.69
N LEU A 37 -13.97 -1.31 5.15
CA LEU A 37 -13.78 0.09 5.49
C LEU A 37 -14.65 1.05 4.64
N SER A 38 -15.38 0.53 3.66
CA SER A 38 -16.19 1.31 2.72
C SER A 38 -15.39 2.44 2.04
N LEU A 39 -14.16 2.11 1.63
CA LEU A 39 -13.28 3.08 0.97
C LEU A 39 -13.76 3.33 -0.46
N MET A 40 -13.83 4.61 -0.82
CA MET A 40 -14.20 5.08 -2.15
C MET A 40 -13.01 5.82 -2.77
N PRO A 41 -12.69 5.58 -4.05
CA PRO A 41 -11.59 6.27 -4.71
C PRO A 41 -11.73 7.80 -4.64
N GLY A 42 -10.62 8.49 -4.38
CA GLY A 42 -10.57 9.96 -4.30
C GLY A 42 -11.15 10.59 -3.04
N MET A 43 -11.77 9.80 -2.15
CA MET A 43 -12.27 10.31 -0.87
C MET A 43 -11.18 10.26 0.21
N PRO A 44 -11.03 11.32 1.04
CA PRO A 44 -10.10 11.32 2.16
C PRO A 44 -10.66 10.57 3.38
N TYR A 45 -9.82 9.78 4.03
CA TYR A 45 -10.16 9.06 5.26
C TYR A 45 -9.12 9.33 6.35
N LEU A 46 -9.59 9.59 7.58
CA LEU A 46 -8.74 9.77 8.75
C LEU A 46 -8.55 8.44 9.47
N VAL A 47 -7.31 8.00 9.64
CA VAL A 47 -6.97 6.79 10.39
C VAL A 47 -7.24 7.02 11.89
N THR A 48 -8.11 6.19 12.47
CA THR A 48 -8.52 6.26 13.88
C THR A 48 -7.79 5.24 14.75
N LYS A 49 -7.29 4.16 14.13
CA LYS A 49 -6.46 3.12 14.74
C LYS A 49 -5.32 2.75 13.78
N SER A 50 -4.08 2.78 14.27
CA SER A 50 -2.88 2.46 13.48
C SER A 50 -2.84 1.01 13.00
N CYS A 51 -2.13 0.76 11.90
CA CYS A 51 -1.72 -0.58 11.49
C CYS A 51 -0.77 -1.20 12.54
N THR A 52 -0.82 -2.52 12.71
CA THR A 52 0.13 -3.24 13.59
C THR A 52 1.57 -3.11 13.10
N ASP A 53 1.80 -3.12 11.79
CA ASP A 53 3.15 -2.94 11.21
C ASP A 53 3.62 -1.47 11.18
N GLY A 54 2.75 -0.55 11.61
CA GLY A 54 3.00 0.88 11.62
C GLY A 54 2.97 1.55 10.25
N THR A 55 2.46 0.89 9.19
CA THR A 55 2.29 1.46 7.85
C THR A 55 1.47 2.74 7.87
N PHE A 56 0.29 2.72 8.50
CA PHE A 56 -0.48 3.93 8.78
C PHE A 56 -0.64 4.13 10.27
N GLN A 57 -0.58 5.39 10.71
CA GLN A 57 -0.71 5.77 12.11
C GLN A 57 -1.99 6.56 12.34
N LYS A 58 -2.54 6.44 13.54
CA LYS A 58 -3.67 7.26 13.97
C LYS A 58 -3.39 8.74 13.71
N GLY A 59 -4.30 9.42 13.02
CA GLY A 59 -4.17 10.81 12.60
C GLY A 59 -3.64 10.99 11.17
N ASP A 60 -3.19 9.93 10.51
CA ASP A 60 -2.89 9.98 9.08
C ASP A 60 -4.18 10.14 8.26
N VAL A 61 -4.09 10.93 7.20
CA VAL A 61 -5.13 11.00 6.17
C VAL A 61 -4.69 10.13 5.01
N ILE A 62 -5.55 9.22 4.57
CA ILE A 62 -5.31 8.27 3.49
C ILE A 62 -6.36 8.40 2.39
N PHE A 63 -6.01 7.94 1.20
CA PHE A 63 -6.87 7.91 0.03
C PHE A 63 -6.81 6.53 -0.61
N LEU A 64 -7.92 6.10 -1.19
CA LEU A 64 -7.92 5.01 -2.16
C LEU A 64 -7.64 5.58 -3.56
N GLU A 65 -6.54 5.17 -4.17
CA GLU A 65 -6.18 5.53 -5.54
C GLU A 65 -6.92 4.62 -6.55
N PRO A 66 -7.08 5.04 -7.83
CA PRO A 66 -7.77 4.26 -8.86
C PRO A 66 -7.22 2.85 -9.07
N GLU A 67 -5.92 2.65 -8.84
CA GLU A 67 -5.22 1.36 -8.94
C GLU A 67 -5.45 0.45 -7.73
N ASN A 68 -6.29 0.87 -6.78
CA ASN A 68 -6.56 0.25 -5.47
C ASN A 68 -5.42 0.36 -4.45
N ASP A 69 -4.43 1.21 -4.73
CA ASP A 69 -3.42 1.56 -3.74
C ASP A 69 -4.08 2.39 -2.62
N ILE A 70 -3.80 2.04 -1.36
CA ILE A 70 -4.15 2.90 -0.21
C ILE A 70 -2.93 3.76 0.07
N PHE A 71 -3.07 5.09 0.02
CA PHE A 71 -1.94 6.02 0.05
C PHE A 71 -2.11 7.12 1.10
N CYS A 72 -1.05 7.36 1.87
CA CYS A 72 -0.94 8.50 2.76
C CYS A 72 -0.02 9.57 2.15
N PRO A 73 -0.55 10.71 1.64
CA PRO A 73 0.27 11.73 0.99
C PRO A 73 1.26 12.41 1.94
N LYS A 74 0.95 12.49 3.23
CA LYS A 74 1.81 13.12 4.23
C LYS A 74 3.10 12.33 4.48
N THR A 75 2.98 10.99 4.54
CA THR A 75 4.11 10.11 4.87
C THR A 75 4.73 9.46 3.65
N GLY A 76 4.06 9.52 2.50
CA GLY A 76 4.46 8.82 1.26
C GLY A 76 4.26 7.30 1.33
N ARG A 77 3.64 6.78 2.40
CA ARG A 77 3.42 5.35 2.59
C ARG A 77 2.23 4.86 1.77
N ARG A 78 2.34 3.62 1.30
CA ARG A 78 1.39 2.99 0.40
C ARG A 78 1.20 1.53 0.73
N ILE A 79 -0.02 1.05 0.54
CA ILE A 79 -0.34 -0.38 0.47
C ILE A 79 -0.85 -0.67 -0.93
N SER A 80 0.00 -1.30 -1.74
CA SER A 80 -0.38 -1.82 -3.06
C SER A 80 -0.80 -3.28 -2.98
N PRO A 81 -1.56 -3.81 -3.97
CA PRO A 81 -2.00 -5.21 -3.99
C PRO A 81 -0.89 -6.25 -3.74
N GLY A 82 0.33 -6.01 -4.25
CA GLY A 82 1.47 -6.91 -4.02
C GLY A 82 2.14 -6.80 -2.65
N GLN A 83 1.79 -5.79 -1.85
CA GLN A 83 2.42 -5.45 -0.57
C GLN A 83 1.46 -5.67 0.62
N CYS A 84 0.22 -6.07 0.37
CA CYS A 84 -0.77 -6.28 1.41
C CYS A 84 -0.37 -7.44 2.34
N SER A 85 -0.65 -7.23 3.62
CA SER A 85 -0.61 -8.23 4.67
C SER A 85 -1.75 -7.95 5.65
N GLN A 86 -2.04 -8.90 6.54
CA GLN A 86 -3.02 -8.65 7.59
C GLN A 86 -2.60 -7.47 8.48
N ASP A 87 -1.31 -7.38 8.82
CA ASP A 87 -0.76 -6.40 9.75
C ASP A 87 -0.73 -4.96 9.23
N ASN A 88 -0.85 -4.76 7.91
CA ASN A 88 -0.94 -3.44 7.31
C ASN A 88 -2.37 -3.05 6.92
N LEU A 89 -3.32 -3.99 6.95
CA LEU A 89 -4.74 -3.76 6.66
C LEU A 89 -5.63 -3.79 7.90
N ASP A 90 -5.09 -3.98 9.10
CA ASP A 90 -5.82 -4.07 10.37
C ASP A 90 -6.18 -2.71 11.03
N PHE A 91 -5.91 -1.62 10.31
CA PHE A 91 -6.28 -0.26 10.71
C PHE A 91 -7.80 -0.03 10.62
N GLU A 92 -8.22 1.06 11.26
CA GLU A 92 -9.58 1.61 11.18
C GLU A 92 -9.51 3.07 10.76
N CYS A 93 -10.54 3.53 10.05
CA CYS A 93 -10.64 4.91 9.61
C CYS A 93 -12.08 5.37 9.50
N THR A 94 -12.27 6.69 9.48
CA THR A 94 -13.55 7.35 9.20
C THR A 94 -13.39 8.33 8.05
N SER A 95 -14.47 8.70 7.36
CA SER A 95 -14.39 9.75 6.34
C SER A 95 -13.84 11.03 6.98
N ALA A 96 -12.80 11.59 6.37
CA ALA A 96 -12.31 12.90 6.72
C ALA A 96 -13.11 13.91 5.90
N ASN A 97 -14.37 14.13 6.27
CA ASN A 97 -15.15 15.18 5.63
C ASN A 97 -14.33 16.47 5.71
N GLN A 98 -14.06 17.10 4.57
CA GLN A 98 -13.67 18.50 4.58
C GLN A 98 -14.87 19.23 5.16
N SER A 99 -14.76 19.69 6.41
CA SER A 99 -15.68 20.68 6.92
C SER A 99 -15.51 21.89 6.03
N ASP A 100 -16.50 22.16 5.17
CA ASP A 100 -16.68 23.44 4.49
C ASP A 100 -16.83 24.58 5.52
#